data_AF-A0A2G9GQN8-F1
#
_entry.id   AF-A0A2G9GQN8-F1
#
_cell.length_a   1.000
_cell.length_b   1.000
_cell.length_c   1.000
_cell.angle_alpha   90.00
_cell.angle_beta   90.00
_cell.angle_gamma   90.00
#
_symmetry.space_group_name_H-M   'P 1'
#
loop_
_entity.id
_entity.type
_entity.pdbx_description
1 polymer ?
#
loop_
_entity_poly.entity_id
_entity_poly.type
_entity_poly.pdbx_seq_one_letter_code
_entity_poly.pdbx_strand_id
1 'polypeptide(L)'
;MGPLAIVAALTTALSIAFLNDSFAGTFNEKVTRTVRQFSPHLAAKMRPPLTPVIRGRPSSKRAIYICGRPRWVFVLIFSTLSFFLWFASCGILVVLWALAVGLLATLIHASFRTPNLKARLNTFREEFRAVWRNYSEL
;
A
#
# COMPACT_ATOMS: atom_id res chain seq x y z
N MET A 1 -16.21 3.02 -8.36
CA MET A 1 -15.57 2.97 -7.02
C MET A 1 -16.62 3.35 -5.99
N GLY A 2 -16.97 2.44 -5.07
CA GLY A 2 -17.94 2.76 -4.02
C GLY A 2 -17.33 3.67 -2.93
N PRO A 3 -18.16 4.41 -2.17
CA PRO A 3 -17.69 5.28 -1.08
C PRO A 3 -16.82 4.53 -0.06
N LEU A 4 -17.07 3.23 0.12
CA LEU A 4 -16.29 2.36 1.00
C LEU A 4 -14.82 2.20 0.57
N ALA A 5 -14.54 2.21 -0.74
CA ALA A 5 -13.18 2.09 -1.28
C ALA A 5 -12.37 3.38 -1.04
N ILE A 6 -13.04 4.54 -1.07
CA ILE A 6 -12.42 5.84 -0.76
C ILE A 6 -12.01 5.87 0.71
N VAL A 7 -12.92 5.44 1.61
CA VAL A 7 -12.61 5.33 3.04
C VAL A 7 -11.48 4.32 3.27
N ALA A 8 -11.49 3.17 2.59
CA ALA A 8 -10.43 2.18 2.67
C ALA A 8 -9.07 2.79 2.31
N ALA A 9 -8.99 3.52 1.20
CA ALA A 9 -7.77 4.16 0.70
C ALA A 9 -7.25 5.27 1.64
N LEU A 10 -8.14 6.11 2.17
CA LEU A 10 -7.78 7.13 3.16
C LEU A 10 -7.22 6.48 4.44
N THR A 11 -7.83 5.38 4.88
CA THR A 11 -7.38 4.63 6.05
C THR A 11 -6.02 3.97 5.81
N THR A 12 -5.78 3.44 4.60
CA THR A 12 -4.46 2.92 4.20
C THR A 12 -3.42 4.05 4.20
N ALA A 13 -3.74 5.19 3.59
CA ALA A 13 -2.83 6.33 3.51
C ALA A 13 -2.47 6.83 4.91
N LEU A 14 -3.43 6.88 5.83
CA LEU A 14 -3.20 7.26 7.21
C LEU A 14 -2.32 6.23 7.95
N SER A 15 -2.53 4.93 7.73
CA SER A 15 -1.66 3.87 8.26
C SER A 15 -0.22 4.02 7.76
N ILE A 16 -0.03 4.35 6.48
CA ILE A 16 1.29 4.60 5.90
C ILE A 16 1.91 5.87 6.49
N ALA A 17 1.13 6.94 6.68
CA ALA A 17 1.60 8.16 7.30
C ALA A 17 2.11 7.92 8.73
N PHE A 18 1.49 7.00 9.49
CA PHE A 18 1.97 6.60 10.82
C PHE A 18 3.30 5.83 10.83
N LEU A 19 3.75 5.29 9.69
CA LEU A 19 5.09 4.72 9.55
C LEU A 19 6.18 5.81 9.46
N ASN A 20 5.80 7.05 9.14
CA ASN A 20 6.71 8.17 9.11
C ASN A 20 6.87 8.76 10.53
N ASP A 21 8.09 8.71 11.05
CA ASP A 21 8.43 9.19 12.38
C ASP A 21 8.12 10.69 12.58
N SER A 22 8.27 11.52 11.55
CA SER A 22 7.93 12.95 11.60
C SER A 22 6.42 13.16 11.75
N PHE A 23 5.62 12.42 10.99
CA PHE A 23 4.16 12.51 11.06
C PHE A 23 3.63 11.98 12.41
N ALA A 24 4.14 10.84 12.87
CA ALA A 24 3.78 10.25 14.15
C ALA A 24 4.11 11.19 15.33
N GLY A 25 5.26 11.87 15.28
CA GLY A 25 5.66 12.86 16.27
C GLY A 25 4.70 14.06 16.32
N THR A 26 4.46 14.71 15.18
CA THR A 26 3.56 15.88 15.11
C THR A 26 2.12 15.53 15.47
N PHE A 27 1.63 14.35 15.05
CA PHE A 27 0.30 13.86 15.40
C PHE A 27 0.17 13.65 16.92
N ASN A 28 1.13 12.98 17.55
CA ASN A 28 1.14 12.78 18.99
C ASN A 28 1.16 14.10 19.76
N GLU A 29 1.94 15.09 19.32
CA GLU A 29 1.97 16.42 19.91
C GLU A 29 0.61 17.12 19.82
N LYS A 30 -0.05 17.08 18.65
CA LYS A 30 -1.37 17.66 18.45
C LYS A 30 -2.43 16.98 19.32
N VAL A 31 -2.49 15.65 19.30
CA VAL A 31 -3.43 14.87 20.12
C VAL A 31 -3.22 15.16 21.60
N THR A 32 -1.97 15.18 22.06
CA THR A 32 -1.65 15.47 23.47
C THR A 32 -2.06 16.90 23.84
N ARG A 33 -1.87 17.90 22.97
CA ARG A 33 -2.34 19.28 23.20
C ARG A 33 -3.86 19.35 23.27
N THR A 34 -4.58 18.69 22.37
CA THR A 34 -6.04 18.64 22.39
C THR A 34 -6.55 17.95 23.64
N VAL A 35 -5.98 16.81 24.04
CA VAL A 35 -6.42 16.13 25.27
C VAL A 35 -6.10 16.97 26.50
N ARG A 36 -5.00 17.72 26.53
CA ARG A 36 -4.73 18.68 27.61
C ARG A 36 -5.83 19.74 27.74
N GLN A 37 -6.42 20.18 26.62
CA GLN A 37 -7.51 21.16 26.63
C GLN A 37 -8.81 20.58 27.17
N PHE A 38 -9.10 19.30 26.90
CA PHE A 38 -10.33 18.65 27.38
C PHE A 38 -10.21 18.07 28.79
N SER A 39 -9.08 17.45 29.13
CA SER A 39 -8.86 16.82 30.43
C SER A 39 -7.37 16.76 30.79
N PRO A 40 -6.90 17.65 31.68
CA PRO A 40 -5.49 17.69 32.09
C PRO A 40 -5.06 16.41 32.81
N HIS A 41 -6.00 15.70 33.48
CA HIS A 41 -5.72 14.45 34.19
C HIS A 41 -5.45 13.26 33.24
N LEU A 42 -6.18 13.17 32.12
CA LEU A 42 -5.92 12.18 31.07
C LEU A 42 -4.60 12.45 30.35
N ALA A 43 -4.26 13.72 30.14
CA ALA A 43 -2.97 14.09 29.56
C ALA A 43 -1.78 13.75 30.46
N ALA A 44 -1.94 13.83 31.78
CA ALA A 44 -0.93 13.40 32.74
C ALA A 44 -0.71 11.87 32.68
N LYS A 45 -1.78 11.09 32.51
CA LYS A 45 -1.72 9.62 32.39
C LYS A 45 -1.15 9.14 31.05
N MET A 46 -1.21 9.98 30.01
CA MET A 46 -0.63 9.74 28.68
C MET A 46 0.86 10.12 28.55
N ARG A 47 1.50 10.61 29.63
CA ARG A 47 2.94 10.88 29.58
C ARG A 47 3.69 9.58 29.28
N PRO A 48 4.58 9.55 28.26
CA PRO A 48 5.48 8.43 28.08
C PRO A 48 6.31 8.24 29.37
N PRO A 49 6.62 7.00 29.77
CA PRO A 49 7.42 6.74 30.96
C PRO A 49 8.71 7.56 30.86
N LEU A 50 9.01 8.32 31.93
CA LEU A 50 10.22 9.14 32.02
C LEU A 50 11.43 8.22 31.91
N THR A 51 11.95 8.05 30.69
CA THR A 51 13.30 7.53 30.52
C THR A 51 14.23 8.63 31.03
N PRO A 52 15.02 8.39 32.09
CA PRO A 52 15.94 9.40 32.60
C PRO A 52 16.84 9.83 31.45
N VAL A 53 16.71 11.10 31.06
CA VAL A 53 17.56 11.69 30.03
C VAL A 53 18.94 11.84 30.65
N ILE A 54 19.82 10.87 30.39
CA ILE A 54 21.25 11.07 30.58
C ILE A 54 21.66 12.14 29.56
N ARG A 55 21.83 13.36 30.06
CA ARG A 55 22.25 14.53 29.29
C ARG A 55 23.52 14.18 28.50
N GLY A 56 23.42 14.12 27.17
CA GLY A 56 24.56 13.91 26.27
C GLY A 56 24.60 12.62 25.46
N ARG A 57 23.73 11.62 25.71
CA ARG A 57 23.68 10.41 24.85
C ARG A 57 22.54 10.51 23.84
N PRO A 58 22.79 10.52 22.52
CA PRO A 58 21.72 10.36 21.55
C PRO A 58 21.13 8.95 21.76
N SER A 59 19.92 8.89 22.31
CA SER A 59 19.20 7.63 22.45
C SER A 59 18.83 7.14 21.06
N SER A 60 19.67 6.28 20.48
CA SER A 60 19.47 5.69 19.15
C SER A 60 18.24 4.77 19.08
N LYS A 61 17.56 4.56 20.21
CA LYS A 61 16.31 3.78 20.35
C LYS A 61 15.20 4.65 20.93
N ARG A 62 14.95 5.84 20.36
CA ARG A 62 13.76 6.64 20.67
C ARG A 62 12.53 5.93 20.09
N ALA A 63 12.02 4.91 20.80
CA ALA A 63 10.72 4.34 20.49
C ALA A 63 9.67 5.45 20.63
N ILE A 64 9.04 5.82 19.51
CA ILE A 64 8.02 6.86 19.49
C ILE A 64 6.73 6.25 20.05
N TYR A 65 6.30 6.77 21.19
CA TYR A 65 5.05 6.39 21.83
C TYR A 65 3.98 7.41 21.48
N ILE A 66 2.83 6.93 21.02
CA ILE A 66 1.63 7.74 20.80
C ILE A 66 0.72 7.46 22.00
N CYS A 67 0.41 8.47 22.82
CA CYS A 67 -0.45 8.32 23.99
C CYS A 67 -0.02 7.20 24.98
N GLY A 68 1.29 6.95 25.13
CA GLY A 68 1.82 5.89 26.01
C GLY A 68 1.73 4.46 25.44
N ARG A 69 1.20 4.28 24.22
CA ARG A 69 1.21 3.00 23.49
C ARG A 69 2.26 3.03 22.36
N PRO A 70 2.87 1.88 22.04
CA PRO A 70 3.85 1.81 20.95
C PRO A 70 3.17 2.07 19.61
N ARG A 71 3.83 2.84 18.72
CA ARG A 71 3.36 3.22 17.37
C ARG A 71 2.70 2.10 16.57
N TRP A 72 3.19 0.88 16.72
CA TRP A 72 2.70 -0.31 16.03
C TRP A 72 1.23 -0.63 16.34
N VAL A 73 0.71 -0.29 17.51
CA VAL A 73 -0.70 -0.56 17.85
C VAL A 73 -1.64 0.24 16.94
N PHE A 74 -1.33 1.52 16.70
CA PHE A 74 -2.13 2.36 15.81
C PHE A 74 -2.00 1.88 14.36
N VAL A 75 -0.78 1.58 13.91
CA VAL A 75 -0.53 1.03 12.57
C VAL A 75 -1.33 -0.28 12.37
N LEU A 76 -1.32 -1.19 13.34
CA LEU A 76 -2.05 -2.47 13.25
C LEU A 76 -3.57 -2.28 13.20
N ILE A 77 -4.13 -1.38 14.02
CA ILE A 77 -5.57 -1.08 14.00
C ILE A 77 -5.99 -0.49 12.65
N PHE A 78 -5.29 0.56 12.19
CA PHE A 78 -5.61 1.20 10.91
C PHE A 78 -5.38 0.26 9.72
N SER A 79 -4.33 -0.57 9.76
CA SER A 79 -4.05 -1.57 8.74
C SER A 79 -5.11 -2.67 8.69
N THR A 80 -5.55 -3.17 9.85
CA THR A 80 -6.58 -4.23 9.94
C THR A 80 -7.94 -3.72 9.48
N LEU A 81 -8.31 -2.51 9.91
CA LEU A 81 -9.53 -1.84 9.44
C LEU A 81 -9.48 -1.65 7.93
N SER A 82 -8.37 -1.10 7.42
CA SER A 82 -8.20 -0.90 5.97
C SER A 82 -8.27 -2.21 5.19
N PHE A 83 -7.61 -3.28 5.66
CA PHE A 83 -7.67 -4.60 5.04
C PHE A 83 -9.10 -5.14 4.97
N PHE A 84 -9.87 -5.01 6.05
CA PHE A 84 -11.27 -5.42 6.07
C PHE A 84 -12.13 -4.62 5.09
N LEU A 85 -11.95 -3.28 5.01
CA LEU A 85 -12.67 -2.46 4.03
C LEU A 85 -12.27 -2.79 2.58
N TRP A 86 -11.00 -3.07 2.32
CA TRP A 86 -10.50 -3.50 1.00
C TRP A 86 -11.05 -4.86 0.60
N PHE A 87 -11.18 -5.79 1.56
CA PHE A 87 -11.79 -7.10 1.37
C PHE A 87 -13.30 -6.98 1.09
N ALA A 88 -14.03 -6.24 1.92
CA ALA A 88 -15.47 -6.03 1.78
C ALA A 88 -15.86 -5.30 0.48
N SER A 89 -14.97 -4.46 -0.06
CA SER A 89 -15.21 -3.71 -1.30
C SER A 89 -14.76 -4.43 -2.58
N CYS A 90 -14.25 -5.66 -2.51
CA CYS A 90 -13.55 -6.34 -3.62
C CYS A 90 -12.41 -5.52 -4.23
N GLY A 91 -11.92 -4.47 -3.55
CA GLY A 91 -10.95 -3.54 -4.12
C GLY A 91 -9.58 -4.19 -4.37
N ILE A 92 -9.22 -5.22 -3.58
CA ILE A 92 -8.00 -6.02 -3.80
C ILE A 92 -8.03 -6.66 -5.19
N LEU A 93 -9.18 -7.23 -5.58
CA LEU A 93 -9.35 -7.85 -6.89
C LEU A 93 -9.26 -6.82 -8.01
N VAL A 94 -9.84 -5.63 -7.82
CA VAL A 94 -9.80 -4.54 -8.81
C VAL A 94 -8.37 -4.04 -9.03
N VAL A 95 -7.60 -3.84 -7.95
CA VAL A 95 -6.20 -3.40 -8.05
C VAL A 95 -5.33 -4.48 -8.70
N LEU A 96 -5.53 -5.75 -8.35
CA LEU A 96 -4.82 -6.88 -8.96
C LEU A 96 -5.12 -6.98 -10.47
N TRP A 97 -6.40 -6.84 -10.85
CA TRP A 97 -6.81 -6.80 -12.25
C TRP A 97 -6.21 -5.61 -13.00
N ALA A 98 -6.20 -4.42 -12.39
CA ALA A 98 -5.59 -3.23 -12.98
C ALA A 98 -4.09 -3.41 -13.23
N LEU A 99 -3.37 -4.01 -12.28
CA LEU A 99 -1.95 -4.35 -12.43
C LEU A 99 -1.73 -5.40 -13.52
N ALA A 100 -2.53 -6.47 -13.54
CA ALA A 100 -2.43 -7.52 -14.56
C ALA A 100 -2.66 -6.95 -15.97
N VAL A 101 -3.70 -6.12 -16.15
CA VAL A 101 -3.99 -5.46 -17.43
C VAL A 101 -2.89 -4.48 -17.81
N GLY A 102 -2.37 -3.69 -16.86
CA GLY A 102 -1.26 -2.78 -17.11
C GLY A 102 0.01 -3.50 -17.56
N LEU A 103 0.36 -4.61 -16.91
CA LEU A 103 1.50 -5.45 -17.28
C LEU A 103 1.29 -6.16 -18.63
N LEU A 104 0.10 -6.67 -18.89
CA LEU A 104 -0.23 -7.26 -20.19
C LEU A 104 -0.14 -6.21 -21.30
N ALA A 105 -0.64 -5.00 -21.07
CA ALA A 105 -0.56 -3.91 -22.02
C ALA A 105 0.89 -3.51 -22.30
N THR A 106 1.76 -3.42 -21.29
CA THR A 106 3.19 -3.12 -21.49
C THR A 106 3.91 -4.25 -22.20
N LEU A 107 3.60 -5.51 -21.89
CA LEU A 107 4.16 -6.68 -22.57
C LEU A 107 3.72 -6.74 -24.03
N ILE A 108 2.44 -6.51 -24.33
CA ILE A 108 1.91 -6.46 -25.69
C ILE A 108 2.55 -5.30 -26.47
N HIS A 109 2.63 -4.12 -25.86
CA HIS A 109 3.28 -2.96 -26.45
C HIS A 109 4.76 -3.22 -26.76
N ALA A 110 5.51 -3.81 -25.83
CA ALA A 110 6.89 -4.21 -26.04
C ALA A 110 7.02 -5.31 -27.11
N SER A 111 6.11 -6.28 -27.12
CA SER A 111 6.09 -7.39 -28.09
C SER A 111 5.83 -6.90 -29.52
N PHE A 112 4.94 -5.93 -29.71
CA PHE A 112 4.72 -5.30 -31.02
C PHE A 112 5.90 -4.41 -31.44
N ARG A 113 6.63 -3.83 -30.49
CA ARG A 113 7.84 -3.04 -30.77
C ARG A 113 9.03 -3.93 -31.16
N THR A 114 9.05 -5.19 -30.76
CA THR A 114 10.09 -6.14 -31.16
C THR A 114 9.80 -6.75 -32.55
N PRO A 115 10.72 -6.64 -33.53
CA PRO A 115 10.52 -7.16 -34.89
C PRO A 115 10.37 -8.69 -34.95
N ASN A 116 10.70 -9.38 -33.86
CA ASN A 116 10.68 -10.84 -33.74
C ASN A 116 9.24 -11.40 -33.67
N LEU A 117 8.28 -10.67 -33.10
CA LEU A 117 6.90 -11.16 -32.98
C LEU A 117 6.17 -11.19 -34.34
N LYS A 118 6.39 -10.17 -35.17
CA LYS A 118 5.86 -10.11 -36.54
C LYS A 118 6.46 -11.22 -37.41
N ALA A 119 7.77 -11.49 -37.25
CA ALA A 119 8.44 -12.61 -37.91
C ALA A 119 7.83 -13.96 -37.47
N ARG A 120 7.64 -14.19 -36.16
CA ARG A 120 6.99 -15.40 -35.63
C ARG A 120 5.56 -15.59 -36.13
N LEU A 121 4.76 -14.53 -36.18
CA LEU A 121 3.39 -14.57 -36.75
C LEU A 121 3.38 -14.88 -38.24
N ASN A 122 4.35 -14.37 -39.00
CA ASN A 122 4.51 -14.71 -40.41
C ASN A 122 4.91 -16.18 -40.60
N THR A 123 5.84 -16.70 -39.78
CA THR A 123 6.20 -18.12 -39.78
C THR A 123 4.99 -19.01 -39.43
N PHE A 124 4.23 -18.69 -38.38
CA PHE A 124 3.00 -19.42 -38.07
C PHE A 124 1.99 -19.38 -39.21
N ARG A 125 1.82 -18.22 -39.87
CA ARG A 125 0.93 -18.06 -41.03
C ARG A 125 1.37 -18.92 -42.22
N GLU A 126 2.68 -19.06 -42.42
CA GLU A 126 3.26 -19.91 -43.47
C GLU A 126 3.09 -21.40 -43.15
N GLU A 127 3.27 -21.80 -41.89
CA GLU A 127 3.03 -23.18 -41.46
C GLU A 127 1.55 -23.57 -41.58
N PHE A 128 0.61 -22.71 -41.16
CA PHE A 128 -0.82 -22.94 -41.38
C PHE A 128 -1.17 -23.06 -42.87
N ARG A 129 -0.57 -22.22 -43.73
CA ARG A 129 -0.78 -22.30 -45.18
C ARG A 129 -0.20 -23.58 -45.78
N ALA A 130 0.96 -24.04 -45.30
CA ALA A 130 1.59 -25.27 -45.74
C ALA A 130 0.77 -26.50 -45.35
N VAL A 131 0.28 -26.55 -44.09
CA VAL A 131 -0.65 -27.59 -43.62
C VAL A 131 -1.93 -27.60 -44.46
N TRP A 132 -2.52 -26.43 -44.73
CA TRP A 132 -3.73 -26.33 -45.54
C TRP A 132 -3.54 -26.82 -46.98
N ARG A 133 -2.40 -26.51 -47.62
CA ARG A 133 -2.10 -27.04 -48.96
C ARG A 133 -1.97 -28.56 -48.96
N ASN A 134 -1.35 -29.14 -47.94
CA ASN A 134 -1.20 -30.58 -47.82
C ASN A 134 -2.55 -31.30 -47.65
N TYR A 135 -3.51 -30.69 -46.93
CA TYR A 135 -4.88 -31.19 -46.85
C TYR A 135 -5.66 -31.05 -48.16
N SER A 136 -5.30 -30.12 -49.05
CA SER A 136 -6.01 -29.91 -50.33
C SER A 136 -5.50 -30.77 -51.50
N GLU A 137 -4.34 -31.41 -51.35
CA GLU A 137 -3.76 -32.32 -52.35
C GLU A 137 -4.10 -33.80 -52.09
N LEU A 138 -4.84 -34.08 -51.01
CA LEU A 138 -5.30 -35.41 -50.57
C LEU A 138 -6.78 -35.61 -50.95
#